data_AF-A0A915LCZ2-F1
#
_entry.id   AF-A0A915LCZ2-F1
#
_cell.length_a   1.000
_cell.length_b   1.000
_cell.length_c   1.000
_cell.angle_alpha   90.00
_cell.angle_beta   90.00
_cell.angle_gamma   90.00
#
_symmetry.space_group_name_H-M   'P 1'
#
loop_
_entity.id
_entity.type
_entity.pdbx_description
1 polymer ?
#
loop_
_entity_poly.entity_id
_entity_poly.type
_entity_poly.pdbx_seq_one_letter_code
_entity_poly.pdbx_strand_id
1 'polypeptide(L)'
;MNYRSEICAKNNYHVPQPWLNIFFEKQFSKFILNFWAQTAAGLLYAVYLGGAVFCLVFYMDVGLQVSNLVPYRSVSHSYLNVYENFFTKCSTSAEIILANPNIDYEDNIVRRRILSAAKAFEFTNFTYKIDFWLQEFEEFTRNLNSNLDDQDDNYNGGYSKTFYHFLNNVFLATGRFRKYKEDLNFACCKKEKRKIYSNNTTLQRSYISSSRFYVQLINMGYENRSAAMHMLKDMVENYSQILGDMYIYDVSFPLAEQHDNILSVFFRPKKLDDYLKCIYRKTGRFFGDFFCHQ
;
A
#
# COMPACT_ATOMS: atom_id res chain seq x y z
N MET A 1 32.29 46.54 -67.59
CA MET A 1 32.64 45.93 -66.29
C MET A 1 31.69 44.78 -66.04
N ASN A 2 32.13 43.54 -66.25
CA ASN A 2 31.38 42.33 -65.87
C ASN A 2 32.39 41.29 -65.39
N TYR A 3 32.74 41.39 -64.10
CA TYR A 3 33.55 40.44 -63.36
C TYR A 3 32.62 39.72 -62.38
N ARG A 4 31.91 38.68 -62.82
CA ARG A 4 31.22 37.71 -61.94
C ARG A 4 30.53 36.63 -62.78
N SER A 5 31.18 35.49 -62.97
CA SER A 5 30.50 34.17 -63.03
C SER A 5 31.40 32.97 -63.33
N GLU A 6 32.66 33.14 -63.73
CA GLU A 6 33.45 32.00 -64.28
C GLU A 6 34.27 31.15 -63.29
N ILE A 7 34.05 31.23 -61.96
CA ILE A 7 34.87 30.45 -60.99
C ILE A 7 34.13 29.27 -60.34
N CYS A 8 32.86 29.02 -60.65
CA CYS A 8 32.12 27.87 -60.10
C CYS A 8 32.02 26.65 -61.03
N ALA A 9 32.87 26.56 -62.06
CA ALA A 9 32.79 25.50 -63.06
C ALA A 9 34.15 24.83 -63.31
N LYS A 10 34.67 24.14 -62.29
CA LYS A 10 35.53 22.93 -62.42
C LYS A 10 36.12 22.63 -61.06
N ASN A 11 35.39 21.88 -60.27
CA ASN A 11 35.96 20.96 -59.29
C ASN A 11 34.87 19.93 -58.98
N ASN A 12 34.56 19.11 -59.98
CA ASN A 12 33.94 17.81 -59.75
C ASN A 12 34.99 16.92 -59.09
N TYR A 13 35.31 17.20 -57.83
CA TYR A 13 35.82 16.17 -56.96
C TYR A 13 34.69 15.18 -56.79
N HIS A 14 34.76 14.08 -57.55
CA HIS A 14 34.09 12.85 -57.17
C HIS A 14 34.67 12.49 -55.81
N VAL A 15 34.09 13.02 -54.73
CA VAL A 15 34.34 12.52 -53.38
C VAL A 15 33.95 11.06 -53.49
N PRO A 16 34.89 10.11 -53.32
CA PRO A 16 34.58 8.70 -53.43
C PRO A 16 33.46 8.44 -52.42
N GLN A 17 32.29 8.09 -52.94
CA GLN A 17 31.16 7.70 -52.10
C GLN A 17 31.70 6.62 -51.15
N PRO A 18 31.56 6.80 -49.83
CA PRO A 18 32.05 5.81 -48.90
C PRO A 18 31.47 4.45 -49.29
N TRP A 19 32.31 3.42 -49.31
CA TRP A 19 31.96 2.08 -49.80
C TRP A 19 30.66 1.53 -49.17
N LEU A 20 30.35 1.96 -47.95
CA LEU A 20 29.10 1.72 -47.24
C LEU A 20 27.86 2.19 -48.03
N ASN A 21 27.87 3.41 -48.57
CA ASN A 21 26.75 3.96 -49.35
C ASN A 21 26.52 3.16 -50.63
N ILE A 22 27.60 2.78 -51.32
CA ILE A 22 27.52 1.97 -52.54
C ILE A 22 26.93 0.59 -52.23
N PHE A 23 27.31 -0.02 -51.10
CA PHE A 23 26.75 -1.28 -50.62
C PHE A 23 25.25 -1.16 -50.29
N PHE A 24 24.86 -0.14 -49.51
CA PHE A 24 23.46 0.09 -49.15
C PHE A 24 22.57 0.35 -50.38
N GLU A 25 23.06 1.13 -51.33
CA GLU A 25 22.32 1.50 -52.53
C GLU A 25 22.21 0.33 -53.52
N LYS A 26 23.30 -0.41 -53.76
CA LYS A 26 23.34 -1.40 -54.85
C LYS A 26 23.00 -2.82 -54.43
N GLN A 27 23.38 -3.24 -53.23
CA GLN A 27 23.17 -4.61 -52.75
C GLN A 27 22.03 -4.68 -51.73
N PHE A 28 22.07 -3.86 -50.69
CA PHE A 28 21.11 -3.96 -49.59
C PHE A 28 19.70 -3.50 -50.00
N SER A 29 19.59 -2.40 -50.76
CA SER A 29 18.32 -1.91 -51.29
C SER A 29 17.62 -2.95 -52.17
N LYS A 30 18.35 -3.60 -53.09
CA LYS A 30 17.79 -4.67 -53.94
C LYS A 30 17.35 -5.89 -53.13
N PHE A 31 18.05 -6.20 -52.05
CA PHE A 31 17.70 -7.29 -51.15
C PHE A 31 16.42 -6.98 -50.35
N ILE A 32 16.31 -5.79 -49.75
CA ILE A 32 15.13 -5.38 -48.98
C ILE A 32 13.90 -5.15 -49.86
N LEU A 33 14.06 -4.68 -51.08
CA LEU A 33 12.94 -4.44 -52.01
C LEU A 33 12.38 -5.73 -52.63
N ASN A 34 13.04 -6.87 -52.43
CA ASN A 34 12.53 -8.15 -52.90
C ASN A 34 11.31 -8.59 -52.06
N PHE A 35 10.19 -8.91 -52.73
CA PHE A 35 8.93 -9.29 -52.08
C PHE A 35 9.07 -10.45 -51.08
N TRP A 36 9.92 -11.43 -51.40
CA TRP A 36 10.20 -12.55 -50.50
C TRP A 36 10.94 -12.13 -49.23
N ALA A 37 11.89 -11.20 -49.35
CA ALA A 37 12.64 -10.68 -48.21
C ALA A 37 11.75 -9.80 -47.31
N GLN A 38 10.86 -9.00 -47.90
CA GLN A 38 9.88 -8.20 -47.15
C GLN A 38 8.90 -9.08 -46.37
N THR A 39 8.40 -10.14 -47.01
CA THR A 39 7.48 -11.09 -46.36
C THR A 39 8.17 -11.82 -45.22
N ALA A 40 9.41 -12.28 -45.41
CA ALA A 40 10.19 -12.92 -44.35
C ALA A 40 10.49 -11.96 -43.18
N ALA A 41 10.86 -10.70 -43.47
CA ALA A 41 11.10 -9.69 -42.45
C ALA A 41 9.81 -9.35 -41.67
N GLY A 42 8.67 -9.23 -42.36
CA GLY A 42 7.37 -9.01 -41.74
C GLY A 42 6.96 -10.17 -40.81
N LEU A 43 7.17 -11.41 -41.24
CA LEU A 43 6.88 -12.59 -40.43
C LEU A 43 7.80 -12.66 -39.20
N LEU A 44 9.10 -12.39 -39.38
CA LEU A 44 10.06 -12.31 -38.27
C LEU A 44 9.64 -11.25 -37.25
N TYR A 45 9.22 -10.07 -37.73
CA TYR A 45 8.77 -8.99 -36.86
C TYR A 45 7.46 -9.34 -36.14
N ALA A 46 6.53 -10.03 -36.81
CA ALA A 46 5.30 -10.51 -36.19
C ALA A 46 5.57 -11.53 -35.09
N VAL A 47 6.49 -12.48 -35.31
CA VAL A 47 6.94 -13.45 -34.29
C VAL A 47 7.62 -12.73 -33.13
N TYR A 48 8.50 -11.77 -33.43
CA TYR A 48 9.17 -10.97 -32.40
C TYR A 48 8.15 -10.20 -31.54
N LEU A 49 7.17 -9.54 -32.16
CA LEU A 49 6.14 -8.77 -31.47
C LEU A 49 5.24 -9.70 -30.64
N GLY A 50 4.84 -10.84 -31.20
CA GLY A 50 4.09 -11.87 -30.46
C GLY A 50 4.87 -12.38 -29.25
N GLY A 51 6.15 -12.69 -29.41
CA GLY A 51 7.03 -13.10 -28.32
C GLY A 51 7.21 -12.00 -27.27
N ALA A 52 7.38 -10.75 -27.67
CA ALA A 52 7.51 -9.62 -26.76
C ALA A 52 6.23 -9.40 -25.93
N VAL A 53 5.05 -9.47 -26.55
CA VAL A 53 3.77 -9.38 -25.86
C VAL A 53 3.57 -10.56 -24.92
N PHE A 54 3.94 -11.78 -25.34
CA PHE A 54 3.88 -12.97 -24.50
C PHE A 54 4.78 -12.83 -23.26
N CYS A 55 6.04 -12.43 -23.44
CA CYS A 55 6.95 -12.17 -22.32
C CYS A 55 6.42 -11.07 -21.39
N LEU A 56 5.86 -10.00 -21.96
CA LEU A 56 5.31 -8.89 -21.21
C LEU A 56 4.13 -9.31 -20.32
N VAL A 57 3.27 -10.21 -20.79
CA VAL A 57 2.08 -10.66 -20.04
C VAL A 57 2.41 -11.75 -19.02
N PHE A 58 3.32 -12.67 -19.33
CA PHE A 58 3.53 -13.87 -18.51
C PHE A 58 4.76 -13.83 -17.61
N TYR A 59 5.78 -13.04 -17.94
CA TYR A 59 7.07 -13.06 -17.24
C TYR A 59 7.43 -11.72 -16.59
N MET A 60 6.58 -10.71 -16.70
CA MET A 60 6.80 -9.45 -16.01
C MET A 60 6.23 -9.53 -14.61
N ASP A 61 7.06 -9.95 -13.66
CA ASP A 61 6.76 -9.77 -12.25
C ASP A 61 6.83 -8.28 -11.94
N VAL A 62 5.66 -7.69 -11.67
CA VAL A 62 5.58 -6.27 -11.35
C VAL A 62 6.08 -6.09 -9.94
N GLY A 63 7.37 -5.73 -9.82
CA GLY A 63 7.98 -4.79 -8.89
C GLY A 63 9.23 -5.29 -8.14
N LEU A 64 9.62 -4.56 -7.09
CA LEU A 64 11.03 -4.49 -6.68
C LEU A 64 11.31 -5.20 -5.35
N GLN A 65 12.10 -6.26 -5.41
CA GLN A 65 12.70 -6.89 -4.22
C GLN A 65 13.88 -6.05 -3.72
N VAL A 66 14.04 -5.97 -2.40
CA VAL A 66 15.07 -5.13 -1.78
C VAL A 66 16.45 -5.74 -2.01
N SER A 67 16.53 -7.07 -2.09
CA SER A 67 17.75 -7.80 -2.46
C SER A 67 18.34 -7.37 -3.81
N ASN A 68 17.51 -7.00 -4.78
CA ASN A 68 17.95 -6.56 -6.12
C ASN A 68 18.56 -5.14 -6.14
N LEU A 69 18.38 -4.34 -5.08
CA LEU A 69 18.97 -3.00 -4.97
C LEU A 69 20.44 -3.02 -4.53
N VAL A 70 20.92 -4.18 -4.06
CA VAL A 70 22.22 -4.31 -3.40
C VAL A 70 23.17 -5.09 -4.30
N PRO A 71 24.48 -4.78 -4.34
CA PRO A 71 25.41 -5.51 -5.17
C PRO A 71 25.38 -7.01 -4.90
N TYR A 72 25.36 -7.78 -5.99
CA TYR A 72 25.38 -9.24 -5.95
C TYR A 72 26.59 -9.74 -5.14
N ARG A 73 26.37 -10.71 -4.25
CA ARG A 73 27.36 -11.27 -3.28
C ARG A 73 27.82 -10.33 -2.16
N SER A 74 27.17 -9.19 -1.95
CA SER A 74 27.38 -8.43 -0.72
C SER A 74 26.82 -9.17 0.51
N VAL A 75 27.37 -8.87 1.69
CA VAL A 75 26.84 -9.39 2.97
C VAL A 75 25.36 -9.02 3.13
N SER A 76 25.01 -7.78 2.77
CA SER A 76 23.64 -7.27 2.77
C SER A 76 22.72 -8.04 1.82
N HIS A 77 23.18 -8.38 0.61
CA HIS A 77 22.41 -9.22 -0.31
C HIS A 77 22.12 -10.60 0.28
N SER A 78 23.10 -11.26 0.90
CA SER A 78 22.89 -12.56 1.55
C SER A 78 21.90 -12.45 2.72
N TYR A 79 22.01 -11.40 3.53
CA TYR A 79 21.09 -11.16 4.64
C TYR A 79 19.66 -10.94 4.15
N LEU A 80 19.45 -10.06 3.17
CA LEU A 80 18.14 -9.79 2.60
C LEU A 80 17.53 -11.00 1.91
N ASN A 81 18.33 -11.77 1.18
CA ASN A 81 17.84 -13.00 0.56
C ASN A 81 17.38 -14.03 1.60
N VAL A 82 18.08 -14.15 2.73
CA VAL A 82 17.61 -15.00 3.84
C VAL A 82 16.36 -14.41 4.50
N TYR A 83 16.32 -13.10 4.70
CA TYR A 83 15.17 -12.39 5.25
C TYR A 83 13.91 -12.61 4.39
N GLU A 84 14.01 -12.39 3.08
CA GLU A 84 12.93 -12.54 2.10
C GLU A 84 12.50 -14.01 1.92
N ASN A 85 13.39 -14.99 2.05
CA ASN A 85 13.01 -16.40 1.87
C ASN A 85 12.43 -17.04 3.15
N PHE A 86 12.93 -16.67 4.33
CA PHE A 86 12.59 -17.36 5.57
C PHE A 86 11.69 -16.56 6.51
N PHE A 87 11.69 -15.24 6.44
CA PHE A 87 10.95 -14.36 7.35
C PHE A 87 9.71 -13.72 6.73
N THR A 88 9.27 -14.15 5.55
CA THR A 88 7.99 -13.73 4.93
C THR A 88 6.75 -14.12 5.73
N LYS A 89 6.87 -15.12 6.61
CA LYS A 89 5.73 -15.61 7.41
C LYS A 89 5.31 -14.63 8.50
N CYS A 90 6.24 -13.87 9.06
CA CYS A 90 5.98 -12.89 10.12
C CYS A 90 6.57 -11.53 9.72
N SER A 91 5.70 -10.57 9.40
CA SER A 91 6.12 -9.23 9.00
C SER A 91 6.14 -8.28 10.21
N THR A 92 6.51 -7.02 9.97
CA THR A 92 6.37 -5.93 10.94
C THR A 92 4.91 -5.80 11.38
N SER A 93 4.70 -5.35 12.61
CA SER A 93 3.35 -5.11 13.11
C SER A 93 2.81 -3.81 12.51
N ALA A 94 1.57 -3.84 12.03
CA ALA A 94 0.88 -2.64 11.60
C ALA A 94 0.41 -1.84 12.81
N GLU A 95 0.58 -0.53 12.77
CA GLU A 95 0.04 0.42 13.73
C GLU A 95 -1.34 0.86 13.28
N ILE A 96 -2.33 0.70 14.14
CA ILE A 96 -3.66 1.24 13.93
C ILE A 96 -3.89 2.38 14.90
N ILE A 97 -4.13 3.57 14.37
CA ILE A 97 -4.26 4.82 15.10
C ILE A 97 -5.73 5.21 15.13
N LEU A 98 -6.30 5.34 16.33
CA LEU A 98 -7.57 6.00 16.58
C LEU A 98 -7.29 7.46 16.92
N ALA A 99 -7.63 8.37 16.02
CA ALA A 99 -7.34 9.79 16.12
C ALA A 99 -8.61 10.63 16.35
N ASN A 100 -9.57 10.11 17.14
CA ASN A 100 -10.81 10.81 17.43
C ASN A 100 -10.78 11.39 18.86
N PRO A 101 -10.65 12.71 19.02
CA PRO A 101 -10.60 13.36 20.33
C PRO A 101 -11.95 13.38 21.06
N ASN A 102 -13.04 12.96 20.41
CA ASN A 102 -14.38 12.93 20.99
C ASN A 102 -14.75 11.53 21.52
N ILE A 103 -13.86 10.54 21.43
CA ILE A 103 -14.11 9.20 22.00
C ILE A 103 -14.06 9.30 23.52
N ASP A 104 -15.19 8.98 24.15
CA ASP A 104 -15.26 8.86 25.60
C ASP A 104 -14.88 7.44 26.04
N TYR A 105 -13.59 7.22 26.32
CA TYR A 105 -13.06 5.95 26.84
C TYR A 105 -13.57 5.62 28.25
N GLU A 106 -14.19 6.58 28.94
CA GLU A 106 -14.80 6.37 30.24
C GLU A 106 -16.08 5.53 30.15
N ASP A 107 -16.83 5.67 29.04
CA ASP A 107 -18.05 4.90 28.80
C ASP A 107 -17.72 3.44 28.49
N ASN A 108 -18.33 2.54 29.26
CA ASN A 108 -18.22 1.09 29.10
C ASN A 108 -18.74 0.64 27.73
N ILE A 109 -19.80 1.27 27.20
CA ILE A 109 -20.35 0.92 25.89
C ILE A 109 -19.34 1.25 24.80
N VAL A 110 -18.68 2.40 24.89
CA VAL A 110 -17.65 2.82 23.94
C VAL A 110 -16.43 1.89 24.01
N ARG A 111 -15.93 1.56 25.21
CA ARG A 111 -14.80 0.62 25.36
C ARG A 111 -15.10 -0.75 24.74
N ARG A 112 -16.28 -1.31 24.99
CA ARG A 112 -16.71 -2.59 24.39
C ARG A 112 -16.75 -2.53 22.87
N ARG A 113 -17.22 -1.41 22.29
CA ARG A 113 -17.22 -1.21 20.83
C ARG A 113 -15.80 -1.18 20.28
N ILE A 114 -14.89 -0.45 20.93
CA ILE A 114 -13.48 -0.39 20.52
C ILE A 114 -12.82 -1.77 20.63
N LEU A 115 -13.04 -2.51 21.71
CA LEU A 115 -12.52 -3.87 21.87
C LEU A 115 -13.10 -4.83 20.83
N SER A 116 -14.39 -4.70 20.50
CA SER A 116 -15.01 -5.52 19.45
C SER A 116 -14.43 -5.21 18.06
N ALA A 117 -14.15 -3.94 17.77
CA ALA A 117 -13.51 -3.52 16.54
C ALA A 117 -12.07 -4.04 16.48
N ALA A 118 -11.28 -3.86 17.54
CA ALA A 118 -9.94 -4.41 17.64
C ALA A 118 -9.95 -5.93 17.39
N LYS A 119 -10.84 -6.67 18.06
CA LYS A 119 -10.97 -8.12 17.88
C LYS A 119 -11.27 -8.55 16.45
N ALA A 120 -11.95 -7.72 15.65
CA ALA A 120 -12.19 -8.01 14.24
C ALA A 120 -10.92 -7.96 13.37
N PHE A 121 -9.88 -7.27 13.83
CA PHE A 121 -8.56 -7.29 13.20
C PHE A 121 -7.70 -8.47 13.66
N GLU A 122 -8.12 -9.27 14.64
CA GLU A 122 -7.40 -10.48 15.04
C GLU A 122 -7.73 -11.66 14.11
N PHE A 123 -6.74 -12.53 13.89
CA PHE A 123 -6.89 -13.79 13.17
C PHE A 123 -7.53 -13.69 11.77
N THR A 124 -7.19 -12.65 11.01
CA THR A 124 -7.55 -12.59 9.59
C THR A 124 -6.52 -13.35 8.73
N ASN A 125 -6.73 -13.40 7.42
CA ASN A 125 -5.78 -14.04 6.50
C ASN A 125 -4.36 -13.45 6.57
N PHE A 126 -4.24 -12.18 6.96
CA PHE A 126 -2.99 -11.42 7.01
C PHE A 126 -2.63 -10.90 8.40
N THR A 127 -3.43 -11.22 9.43
CA THR A 127 -3.21 -10.74 10.80
C THR A 127 -3.28 -11.87 11.80
N TYR A 128 -2.52 -11.76 12.88
CA TYR A 128 -2.51 -12.76 13.95
C TYR A 128 -3.07 -12.19 15.24
N LYS A 129 -2.20 -11.69 16.12
CA LYS A 129 -2.55 -11.21 17.45
C LYS A 129 -2.41 -9.70 17.53
N ILE A 130 -3.27 -9.08 18.34
CA ILE A 130 -3.20 -7.66 18.65
C ILE A 130 -2.49 -7.43 19.99
N ASP A 131 -1.71 -6.36 20.04
CA ASP A 131 -1.18 -5.78 21.27
C ASP A 131 -1.89 -4.44 21.52
N PHE A 132 -2.82 -4.45 22.49
CA PHE A 132 -3.67 -3.30 22.78
C PHE A 132 -3.78 -3.04 24.28
N TRP A 133 -3.50 -1.79 24.67
CA TRP A 133 -3.51 -1.34 26.06
C TRP A 133 -4.88 -1.49 26.73
N LEU A 134 -5.98 -1.29 26.00
CA LEU A 134 -7.33 -1.27 26.57
C LEU A 134 -7.75 -2.66 27.05
N GLN A 135 -7.39 -3.71 26.30
CA GLN A 135 -7.69 -5.10 26.68
C GLN A 135 -6.94 -5.49 27.96
N GLU A 136 -5.64 -5.19 28.02
CA GLU A 136 -4.81 -5.46 29.19
C GLU A 136 -5.22 -4.59 30.39
N PHE A 137 -5.68 -3.37 30.15
CA PHE A 137 -6.24 -2.49 31.18
C PHE A 137 -7.53 -3.06 31.79
N GLU A 138 -8.47 -3.52 30.96
CA GLU A 138 -9.70 -4.15 31.46
C GLU A 138 -9.41 -5.44 32.23
N GLU A 139 -8.47 -6.27 31.76
CA GLU A 139 -8.05 -7.46 32.49
C GLU A 139 -7.38 -7.11 33.82
N PHE A 140 -6.51 -6.10 33.84
CA PHE A 140 -5.85 -5.61 35.05
C PHE A 140 -6.85 -5.10 36.09
N THR A 141 -7.81 -4.28 35.67
CA THR A 141 -8.85 -3.75 36.56
C THR A 141 -9.77 -4.85 37.09
N ARG A 142 -10.12 -5.85 36.26
CA ARG A 142 -10.92 -7.01 36.69
C ARG A 142 -10.20 -7.83 37.76
N ASN A 143 -8.91 -8.07 37.58
CA ASN A 143 -8.10 -8.84 38.54
C ASN A 143 -7.91 -8.09 39.86
N LEU A 144 -7.87 -6.76 39.84
CA LEU A 144 -7.85 -5.95 41.06
C LEU A 144 -9.19 -5.99 41.79
N ASN A 145 -10.30 -5.87 41.06
CA ASN A 145 -11.63 -5.94 41.66
C ASN A 145 -11.92 -7.33 42.23
N SER A 146 -11.50 -8.42 41.57
CA SER A 146 -11.66 -9.77 42.10
C SER A 146 -10.83 -10.03 43.37
N ASN A 147 -9.73 -9.29 43.56
CA ASN A 147 -8.95 -9.34 44.80
C ASN A 147 -9.52 -8.43 45.91
N LEU A 148 -10.46 -7.54 45.55
CA LEU A 148 -11.16 -6.64 46.46
C LEU A 148 -12.59 -7.12 46.78
N ASP A 149 -13.16 -8.04 45.99
CA ASP A 149 -14.49 -8.65 46.22
C ASP A 149 -14.57 -9.55 47.47
N ASP A 150 -13.47 -9.78 48.19
CA ASP A 150 -13.49 -10.33 49.56
C ASP A 150 -13.78 -9.23 50.63
N GLN A 151 -13.90 -7.96 50.22
CA GLN A 151 -14.32 -6.85 51.07
C GLN A 151 -15.17 -5.83 50.29
N ASP A 152 -16.48 -5.86 50.57
CA ASP A 152 -17.43 -4.74 50.50
C ASP A 152 -18.26 -4.61 49.20
N ASP A 153 -19.45 -5.21 49.23
CA ASP A 153 -20.52 -5.25 48.21
C ASP A 153 -21.17 -3.88 47.87
N ASN A 154 -20.51 -2.74 48.12
CA ASN A 154 -21.16 -1.43 48.04
C ASN A 154 -20.32 -0.33 47.39
N TYR A 155 -19.67 -0.63 46.25
CA TYR A 155 -19.00 0.39 45.43
C TYR A 155 -19.54 0.48 44.00
N ASN A 156 -20.87 0.59 43.88
CA ASN A 156 -21.54 0.98 42.65
C ASN A 156 -21.59 2.52 42.53
N GLY A 157 -20.65 3.09 41.77
CA GLY A 157 -20.80 4.45 41.21
C GLY A 157 -19.72 5.46 41.59
N GLY A 158 -18.56 5.41 40.93
CA GLY A 158 -17.51 6.43 41.15
C GLY A 158 -16.41 6.52 40.09
N TYR A 159 -16.55 5.91 38.92
CA TYR A 159 -15.42 5.72 38.00
C TYR A 159 -15.07 6.93 37.10
N SER A 160 -15.90 7.99 37.11
CA SER A 160 -15.84 9.08 36.13
C SER A 160 -14.72 10.12 36.32
N LYS A 161 -14.13 10.18 37.52
CA LYS A 161 -12.94 11.00 37.79
C LYS A 161 -11.70 10.14 38.05
N THR A 162 -11.88 8.82 38.16
CA THR A 162 -10.82 7.87 38.49
C THR A 162 -10.29 7.11 37.29
N PHE A 163 -11.02 6.97 36.17
CA PHE A 163 -10.52 6.22 35.00
C PHE A 163 -9.17 6.75 34.51
N TYR A 164 -9.08 8.02 34.10
CA TYR A 164 -7.84 8.59 33.58
C TYR A 164 -6.75 8.71 34.65
N HIS A 165 -7.12 8.98 35.89
CA HIS A 165 -6.20 8.99 37.02
C HIS A 165 -5.58 7.61 37.24
N PHE A 166 -6.40 6.56 37.23
CA PHE A 166 -5.99 5.18 37.44
C PHE A 166 -5.17 4.65 36.25
N LEU A 167 -5.61 4.96 35.02
CA LEU A 167 -4.87 4.65 33.80
C LEU A 167 -3.47 5.24 33.85
N ASN A 168 -3.34 6.55 34.12
CA ASN A 168 -2.04 7.22 34.06
C ASN A 168 -1.15 6.94 35.28
N ASN A 169 -1.72 6.91 36.49
CA ASN A 169 -0.93 6.87 37.72
C ASN A 169 -0.75 5.47 38.30
N VAL A 170 -1.58 4.49 37.91
CA VAL A 170 -1.50 3.11 38.41
C VAL A 170 -1.10 2.16 37.29
N PHE A 171 -1.90 2.08 36.23
CA PHE A 171 -1.66 1.14 35.14
C PHE A 171 -0.36 1.47 34.38
N LEU A 172 -0.24 2.68 33.81
CA LEU A 172 0.94 3.09 33.04
C LEU A 172 2.21 3.25 33.90
N ALA A 173 2.07 3.41 35.21
CA ALA A 173 3.19 3.44 36.15
C ALA A 173 3.74 2.04 36.48
N THR A 174 2.94 1.00 36.26
CA THR A 174 3.33 -0.39 36.52
C THR A 174 4.33 -0.86 35.46
N GLY A 175 5.44 -1.47 35.89
CA GLY A 175 6.58 -1.80 35.00
C GLY A 175 6.20 -2.62 33.75
N ARG A 176 5.27 -3.58 33.88
CA ARG A 176 4.80 -4.41 32.75
C ARG A 176 4.02 -3.63 31.68
N PHE A 177 3.26 -2.61 32.07
CA PHE A 177 2.35 -1.87 31.19
C PHE A 177 2.94 -0.53 30.71
N ARG A 178 4.13 -0.17 31.19
CA ARG A 178 4.83 1.05 30.80
C ARG A 178 5.06 1.16 29.29
N LYS A 179 5.13 0.03 28.57
CA LYS A 179 5.25 0.01 27.10
C LYS A 179 4.11 0.75 26.39
N TYR A 180 2.91 0.76 26.98
CA TYR A 180 1.74 1.43 26.40
C TYR A 180 1.70 2.94 26.61
N LYS A 181 2.66 3.52 27.34
CA LYS A 181 2.69 4.95 27.61
C LYS A 181 2.83 5.78 26.34
N GLU A 182 3.55 5.26 25.35
CA GLU A 182 3.76 5.92 24.05
C GLU A 182 2.59 5.69 23.09
N ASP A 183 1.70 4.75 23.41
CA ASP A 183 0.53 4.42 22.59
C ASP A 183 -0.68 5.29 22.90
N LEU A 184 -0.56 6.14 23.91
CA LEU A 184 -1.60 7.02 24.42
C LEU A 184 -1.14 8.47 24.36
N ASN A 185 -1.85 9.27 23.58
CA ASN A 185 -1.67 10.72 23.60
C ASN A 185 -2.77 11.35 24.44
N PHE A 186 -2.38 11.95 25.55
CA PHE A 186 -3.29 12.69 26.41
C PHE A 186 -3.29 14.16 26.01
N ALA A 187 -4.44 14.66 25.54
CA ALA A 187 -4.61 16.08 25.35
C ALA A 187 -4.87 16.77 26.69
N CYS A 188 -4.16 17.88 26.92
CA CYS A 188 -4.40 18.72 28.07
C CYS A 188 -5.62 19.64 27.80
N CYS A 189 -6.72 19.36 28.49
CA CYS A 189 -7.91 20.18 28.76
C CYS A 189 -8.35 21.25 27.73
N LYS A 190 -9.53 21.05 27.13
CA LYS A 190 -10.43 22.19 26.86
C LYS A 190 -10.89 22.76 28.20
N LYS A 191 -10.73 24.07 28.42
CA LYS A 191 -11.29 24.77 29.60
C LYS A 191 -12.81 24.82 29.47
N GLU A 192 -13.51 23.80 29.93
CA GLU A 192 -14.96 23.80 29.97
C GLU A 192 -15.45 24.51 31.24
N LYS A 193 -15.99 25.72 31.09
CA LYS A 193 -16.61 26.46 32.20
C LYS A 193 -17.97 25.82 32.54
N ARG A 194 -18.00 24.83 33.42
CA ARG A 194 -19.27 24.40 34.04
C ARG A 194 -19.65 25.38 35.16
N LYS A 195 -20.77 26.09 35.01
CA LYS A 195 -21.44 26.77 36.13
C LYS A 195 -22.09 25.71 37.01
N ILE A 196 -21.35 25.25 38.02
CA ILE A 196 -21.94 24.52 39.15
C ILE A 196 -22.16 25.54 40.25
N TYR A 197 -23.37 25.58 40.80
CA TYR A 197 -23.74 26.49 41.88
C TYR A 197 -22.66 26.47 43.01
N SER A 198 -22.12 27.66 43.27
CA SER A 198 -21.41 28.09 44.48
C SER A 198 -19.99 27.61 44.80
N ASN A 199 -19.23 26.90 43.97
CA ASN A 199 -17.76 26.80 44.17
C ASN A 199 -17.02 26.65 42.83
N ASN A 200 -16.23 27.67 42.47
CA ASN A 200 -15.38 27.69 41.27
C ASN A 200 -14.22 26.69 41.41
N THR A 201 -14.48 25.40 41.22
CA THR A 201 -13.43 24.39 41.04
C THR A 201 -13.25 24.11 39.56
N THR A 202 -12.15 24.61 38.97
CA THR A 202 -11.71 24.24 37.62
C THR A 202 -11.21 22.80 37.65
N LEU A 203 -12.09 21.85 37.31
CA LEU A 203 -11.70 20.45 37.15
C LEU A 203 -11.00 20.28 35.80
N GLN A 204 -9.68 20.11 35.81
CA GLN A 204 -8.92 19.73 34.62
C GLN A 204 -9.20 18.27 34.30
N ARG A 205 -9.90 18.00 33.18
CA ARG A 205 -10.07 16.65 32.64
C ARG A 205 -9.05 16.42 31.53
N SER A 206 -8.11 15.52 31.78
CA SER A 206 -7.30 14.88 30.75
C SER A 206 -8.18 13.90 29.97
N TYR A 207 -8.12 13.95 28.65
CA TYR A 207 -8.78 13.00 27.76
C TYR A 207 -7.76 12.46 26.77
N ILE A 208 -8.02 11.27 26.23
CA ILE A 208 -7.16 10.66 25.22
C ILE A 208 -7.54 11.30 23.88
N SER A 209 -6.61 12.02 23.26
CA SER A 209 -6.82 12.63 21.93
C SER A 209 -6.59 11.63 20.81
N SER A 210 -5.63 10.75 21.00
CA SER A 210 -5.34 9.66 20.08
C SER A 210 -4.79 8.47 20.84
N SER A 211 -5.13 7.28 20.36
CA SER A 211 -4.54 6.04 20.83
C SER A 211 -4.13 5.19 19.65
N ARG A 212 -3.17 4.29 19.85
CA ARG A 212 -2.81 3.30 18.85
C ARG A 212 -2.79 1.89 19.42
N PHE A 213 -2.88 0.91 18.54
CA PHE A 213 -2.68 -0.48 18.85
C PHE A 213 -1.95 -1.18 17.72
N TYR A 214 -1.27 -2.27 18.04
CA TYR A 214 -0.44 -3.00 17.09
C TYR A 214 -1.15 -4.28 16.66
N VAL A 215 -1.13 -4.56 15.35
CA VAL A 215 -1.62 -5.81 14.78
C VAL A 215 -0.43 -6.54 14.15
N GLN A 216 -0.15 -7.75 14.62
CA GLN A 216 0.92 -8.55 14.01
C GLN A 216 0.49 -9.04 12.62
N LEU A 217 1.28 -8.68 11.60
CA LEU A 217 1.03 -9.10 10.23
C LEU A 217 1.69 -10.46 9.93
N ILE A 218 0.94 -11.34 9.28
CA ILE A 218 1.40 -12.67 8.88
C ILE A 218 1.16 -12.91 7.39
N ASN A 219 1.95 -13.80 6.80
CA ASN A 219 1.83 -14.19 5.38
C ASN A 219 1.88 -13.01 4.39
N MET A 220 2.48 -11.88 4.80
CA MET A 220 2.62 -10.71 3.96
C MET A 220 3.92 -10.80 3.16
N GLY A 221 3.85 -11.48 2.03
CA GLY A 221 4.91 -11.53 1.02
C GLY A 221 4.88 -10.34 0.07
N TYR A 222 5.75 -10.39 -0.93
CA TYR A 222 5.78 -9.43 -2.03
C TYR A 222 4.47 -9.45 -2.85
N GLU A 223 4.01 -10.64 -3.22
CA GLU A 223 2.85 -10.85 -4.10
C GLU A 223 1.51 -10.44 -3.48
N ASN A 224 1.38 -10.64 -2.16
CA ASN A 224 0.12 -10.46 -1.44
C ASN A 224 0.06 -9.16 -0.63
N ARG A 225 1.07 -8.29 -0.75
CA ARG A 225 1.17 -7.06 0.05
C ARG A 225 0.07 -6.06 -0.27
N SER A 226 -0.24 -5.85 -1.55
CA SER A 226 -1.32 -4.95 -1.98
C SER A 226 -2.68 -5.46 -1.53
N ALA A 227 -2.93 -6.77 -1.70
CA ALA A 227 -4.15 -7.41 -1.22
C ALA A 227 -4.34 -7.25 0.30
N ALA A 228 -3.28 -7.46 1.08
CA ALA A 228 -3.31 -7.29 2.53
C ALA A 228 -3.52 -5.82 2.94
N MET A 229 -2.87 -4.88 2.26
CA MET A 229 -3.07 -3.44 2.45
C MET A 229 -4.52 -3.05 2.18
N HIS A 230 -5.10 -3.46 1.06
CA HIS A 230 -6.49 -3.18 0.72
C HIS A 230 -7.46 -3.75 1.75
N MET A 231 -7.32 -5.02 2.11
CA MET A 231 -8.16 -5.65 3.13
C MET A 231 -8.12 -4.89 4.46
N LEU A 232 -6.93 -4.50 4.92
CA LEU A 232 -6.79 -3.78 6.18
C LEU A 232 -7.33 -2.35 6.11
N LYS A 233 -7.12 -1.66 5.00
CA LYS A 233 -7.71 -0.33 4.75
C LYS A 233 -9.23 -0.39 4.72
N ASP A 234 -9.81 -1.36 4.01
CA ASP A 234 -11.27 -1.54 3.95
C ASP A 234 -11.85 -1.79 5.35
N MET A 235 -11.17 -2.60 6.18
CA MET A 235 -11.58 -2.81 7.56
C MET A 235 -11.48 -1.51 8.38
N VAL A 236 -10.39 -0.76 8.26
CA VAL A 236 -10.22 0.54 8.94
C VAL A 236 -11.30 1.53 8.50
N GLU A 237 -11.61 1.63 7.21
CA GLU A 237 -12.67 2.51 6.69
C GLU A 237 -14.05 2.14 7.24
N ASN A 238 -14.37 0.85 7.29
CA ASN A 238 -15.63 0.35 7.85
C ASN A 238 -15.77 0.72 9.34
N TYR A 239 -14.71 0.53 10.13
CA TYR A 239 -14.74 0.88 11.55
C TYR A 239 -14.60 2.38 11.80
N SER A 240 -13.98 3.12 10.88
CA SER A 240 -13.86 4.57 10.98
C SER A 240 -15.22 5.26 10.92
N GLN A 241 -16.17 4.71 10.16
CA GLN A 241 -17.55 5.22 10.14
C GLN A 241 -18.24 5.11 11.50
N ILE A 242 -17.84 4.14 12.34
CA ILE A 242 -18.48 3.84 13.63
C ILE A 242 -17.76 4.51 14.79
N LEU A 243 -16.42 4.48 14.79
CA LEU A 243 -15.58 4.94 15.90
C LEU A 243 -14.95 6.33 15.64
N GLY A 244 -15.10 6.87 14.43
CA GLY A 244 -14.48 8.12 13.98
C GLY A 244 -13.14 7.90 13.29
N ASP A 245 -12.31 8.93 13.23
CA ASP A 245 -11.07 8.92 12.44
C ASP A 245 -10.12 7.81 12.90
N MET A 246 -9.91 6.84 12.01
CA MET A 246 -9.05 5.68 12.22
C MET A 246 -8.13 5.51 11.02
N TYR A 247 -6.85 5.25 11.29
CA TYR A 247 -5.82 5.13 10.27
C TYR A 247 -4.98 3.88 10.52
N ILE A 248 -4.45 3.31 9.45
CA ILE A 248 -3.46 2.24 9.53
C ILE A 248 -2.13 2.70 8.95
N TYR A 249 -1.06 2.34 9.63
CA TYR A 249 0.30 2.62 9.25
C TYR A 249 1.14 1.35 9.34
N ASP A 250 1.80 1.01 8.24
CA ASP A 250 2.87 0.03 8.22
C ASP A 250 3.92 0.49 7.22
N VAL A 251 5.19 0.20 7.49
CA VAL A 251 6.31 0.67 6.65
C VAL A 251 6.23 0.10 5.23
N SER A 252 5.58 -1.04 5.04
CA SER A 252 5.45 -1.69 3.73
C SER A 252 4.29 -1.15 2.89
N PHE A 253 3.33 -0.43 3.48
CA PHE A 253 2.15 0.07 2.77
C PHE A 253 2.44 1.17 1.75
N PRO A 254 3.26 2.20 2.04
CA PRO A 254 3.62 3.19 1.02
C PRO A 254 4.25 2.56 -0.22
N LEU A 255 5.02 1.49 -0.05
CA LEU A 255 5.57 0.73 -1.16
C LEU A 255 4.46 0.03 -1.95
N ALA A 256 3.52 -0.63 -1.28
CA ALA A 256 2.38 -1.27 -1.94
C ALA A 256 1.51 -0.25 -2.70
N GLU A 257 1.22 0.91 -2.11
CA GLU A 257 0.48 1.99 -2.78
C GLU A 257 1.15 2.47 -4.07
N GLN A 258 2.49 2.58 -4.07
CA GLN A 258 3.22 2.92 -5.29
C GLN A 258 3.02 1.86 -6.37
N HIS A 259 3.02 0.57 -6.02
CA HIS A 259 2.81 -0.51 -6.99
C HIS A 259 1.41 -0.45 -7.61
N ASP A 260 0.37 -0.26 -6.79
CA ASP A 260 -1.01 -0.14 -7.29
C ASP A 260 -1.18 1.10 -8.18
N ASN A 261 -0.56 2.21 -7.80
CA ASN A 261 -0.59 3.45 -8.57
C ASN A 261 0.16 3.33 -9.90
N ILE A 262 1.30 2.65 -9.94
CA ILE A 262 2.06 2.40 -11.18
C ILE A 262 1.20 1.61 -12.16
N LEU A 263 0.55 0.53 -11.71
CA LEU A 263 -0.37 -0.23 -12.57
C LEU A 263 -1.50 0.64 -13.09
N SER A 264 -2.08 1.53 -12.28
CA SER A 264 -3.13 2.46 -12.72
C SER A 264 -2.65 3.50 -13.76
N VAL A 265 -1.36 3.87 -13.72
CA VAL A 265 -0.74 4.82 -14.64
C VAL A 265 -0.37 4.16 -15.97
N PHE A 266 0.21 2.95 -15.92
CA PHE A 266 0.58 2.20 -17.13
C PHE A 266 -0.62 1.52 -17.79
N PHE A 267 -1.57 1.05 -16.99
CA PHE A 267 -2.80 0.40 -17.42
C PHE A 267 -3.98 1.17 -16.82
N ARG A 268 -4.42 2.26 -17.45
CA ARG A 268 -5.81 2.73 -17.25
C ARG A 268 -6.74 1.78 -18.01
N PRO A 269 -7.49 0.88 -17.34
CA PRO A 269 -8.33 -0.09 -18.04
C PRO A 269 -9.61 0.54 -18.62
N LYS A 270 -9.96 1.78 -18.25
CA LYS A 270 -11.16 2.46 -18.77
C LYS A 270 -11.17 2.67 -20.29
N LYS A 271 -10.03 2.54 -20.99
CA LYS A 271 -10.00 2.52 -22.46
C LYS A 271 -9.77 1.13 -23.04
N LEU A 272 -9.30 0.14 -22.29
CA LEU A 272 -9.01 -1.17 -22.87
C LEU A 272 -10.30 -1.94 -23.18
N ASP A 273 -11.34 -1.81 -22.36
CA ASP A 273 -12.66 -2.41 -22.63
C ASP A 273 -13.35 -1.77 -23.86
N ASP A 274 -13.20 -0.45 -24.06
CA ASP A 274 -13.71 0.23 -25.24
C ASP A 274 -12.92 -0.15 -26.51
N TYR A 275 -11.61 -0.35 -26.40
CA TYR A 275 -10.79 -0.81 -27.52
C TYR A 275 -11.05 -2.28 -27.86
N LEU A 276 -11.20 -3.17 -26.88
CA LEU A 276 -11.56 -4.57 -27.10
C LEU A 276 -12.98 -4.69 -27.69
N LYS A 277 -13.96 -3.90 -27.22
CA LYS A 277 -15.28 -3.80 -27.86
C LYS A 277 -15.21 -3.25 -29.28
N CYS A 278 -14.32 -2.30 -29.57
CA CYS A 278 -14.16 -1.74 -30.92
C CYS A 278 -13.49 -2.74 -31.87
N ILE A 279 -12.51 -3.52 -31.39
CA ILE A 279 -11.84 -4.56 -32.17
C ILE A 279 -12.83 -5.71 -32.47
N TYR A 280 -13.56 -6.22 -31.48
CA TYR A 280 -14.56 -7.27 -31.69
C TYR A 280 -15.72 -6.82 -32.61
N ARG A 281 -16.11 -5.54 -32.56
CA ARG A 281 -17.17 -4.99 -33.44
C ARG A 281 -16.69 -4.73 -34.87
N LYS A 282 -15.37 -4.59 -35.10
CA LYS A 282 -14.76 -4.45 -36.44
C LYS A 282 -14.40 -5.80 -37.06
N THR A 283 -13.95 -6.78 -36.29
CA THR A 283 -13.60 -8.11 -36.82
C THR A 283 -14.81 -9.03 -36.99
N GLY A 284 -15.86 -8.86 -36.20
CA GLY A 284 -17.14 -9.58 -36.37
C GLY A 284 -17.94 -9.18 -37.63
N ARG A 285 -17.49 -8.17 -38.38
CA ARG A 285 -18.15 -7.73 -39.63
C ARG A 285 -17.37 -8.09 -40.91
N PHE A 286 -16.20 -8.73 -40.79
CA PHE A 286 -15.37 -9.15 -41.93
C PHE A 286 -15.42 -10.66 -42.22
N PHE A 287 -15.89 -11.48 -41.28
CA PHE A 287 -15.97 -12.95 -41.45
C PHE A 287 -17.39 -13.46 -41.77
N GLY A 288 -18.40 -12.59 -41.82
CA GLY A 288 -19.79 -12.97 -42.08
C GLY A 288 -20.15 -13.25 -43.54
N ASP A 289 -19.36 -12.76 -44.50
CA ASP A 289 -19.74 -12.77 -45.93
C ASP A 289 -18.99 -13.81 -46.78
N PHE A 290 -18.22 -14.73 -46.17
CA PHE A 290 -17.45 -15.75 -46.91
C PHE A 290 -18.00 -17.19 -46.82
N PHE A 291 -19.09 -17.43 -46.08
CA PHE A 291 -19.72 -18.75 -45.97
C PHE A 291 -21.23 -18.68 -46.21
N CYS A 292 -21.64 -18.37 -47.44
CA CYS A 292 -22.96 -18.67 -47.97
C CYS A 292 -22.92 -18.74 -49.51
N HIS A 293 -22.18 -19.72 -50.06
CA HIS A 293 -22.46 -20.30 -51.38
C HIS A 293 -21.65 -21.59 -51.55
N GLN A 294 -22.18 -22.69 -51.04
CA GLN A 294 -22.12 -24.02 -51.65
C GLN A 294 -23.15 -24.92 -50.98
#